data_AF-A0A349CK07-F1
#
_entry.id   AF-A0A349CK07-F1
#
_cell.length_a   1.000
_cell.length_b   1.000
_cell.length_c   1.000
_cell.angle_alpha   90.00
_cell.angle_beta   90.00
_cell.angle_gamma   90.00
#
_symmetry.space_group_name_H-M   'P 1'
#
loop_
_entity.id
_entity.type
_entity.pdbx_description
1 polymer ?
#
loop_
_entity_poly.entity_id
_entity_poly.type
_entity_poly.pdbx_seq_one_letter_code
_entity_poly.pdbx_strand_id
1 'polypeptide(L)'
;MKRVVRFRTPLAGKTTFHDIIRGDVTFENSTVDDFVIIKSDGFPTYHLASIVDDYEMGITHVLRAEEWLSSTPRHLLMYKAMGYKPPEFAHLPMLLGTDRSKLSKRHGSVSIMDYKEQGYLPEAMMNFLSLLGWSLDGKTELMTVKEIIKNFTLGRVNSTGAIFNVEKLDWMNGVYIRDLKVDDFSQRVIPFLERDLPSDVKRPLSLEYVKQIAPLVQERVKKLNEIAELTDFFFTENLEYDPNILVAKKTSRETTGIMLETALKELGELPDFTEEALENILRPMAEKLEVKTGQLFGTLRSATTGREAAPPLFQTMAVLGKERCIKRINEALVVLDKAKDKTVKE
;
A
#
# COMPACT_ATOMS: atom_id res chain seq x y z
N MET A 1 28.96 19.06 -43.16
CA MET A 1 27.51 18.80 -43.04
C MET A 1 27.30 17.63 -42.09
N LYS A 2 26.53 17.80 -41.02
CA LYS A 2 26.07 16.69 -40.19
C LYS A 2 25.12 15.84 -41.03
N ARG A 3 25.41 14.54 -41.17
CA ARG A 3 24.61 13.59 -41.96
C ARG A 3 24.04 12.52 -41.04
N VAL A 4 22.95 11.89 -41.45
CA VAL A 4 22.33 10.75 -40.77
C VAL A 4 22.29 9.57 -41.73
N VAL A 5 22.23 8.34 -41.20
CA VAL A 5 21.95 7.15 -42.02
C VAL A 5 20.46 6.82 -41.87
N ARG A 6 19.77 6.68 -43.00
CA ARG A 6 18.36 6.27 -43.04
C ARG A 6 18.25 4.86 -43.60
N PHE A 7 17.31 4.08 -43.05
CA PHE A 7 16.91 2.80 -43.58
C PHE A 7 15.90 3.03 -44.71
N ARG A 8 16.15 2.38 -45.86
CA ARG A 8 15.27 2.47 -47.03
C ARG A 8 14.10 1.49 -46.87
N THR A 9 12.87 2.00 -46.91
CA THR A 9 11.66 1.18 -46.83
C THR A 9 11.08 0.89 -48.23
N PRO A 10 10.34 -0.21 -48.42
CA PRO A 10 9.61 -0.47 -49.66
C PRO A 10 8.48 0.55 -49.86
N LEU A 11 8.33 1.08 -51.09
CA LEU A 11 7.28 2.06 -51.40
C LEU A 11 5.86 1.45 -51.52
N ALA A 12 5.77 0.13 -51.67
CA ALA A 12 4.52 -0.59 -51.88
C ALA A 12 4.56 -1.99 -51.25
N GLY A 13 3.40 -2.66 -51.22
CA GLY A 13 3.21 -3.96 -50.58
C GLY A 13 2.87 -3.84 -49.10
N LYS A 14 2.85 -4.97 -48.42
CA LYS A 14 2.44 -5.06 -47.01
C LYS A 14 3.51 -5.75 -46.18
N THR A 15 3.60 -5.35 -44.91
CA THR A 15 4.33 -6.07 -43.88
C THR A 15 3.30 -6.65 -42.91
N THR A 16 3.21 -7.97 -42.87
CA THR A 16 2.30 -8.72 -41.99
C THR A 16 3.12 -9.51 -40.98
N PHE A 17 2.65 -9.57 -39.75
CA PHE A 17 3.20 -10.45 -38.71
C PHE A 17 2.11 -10.98 -37.81
N HIS A 18 2.39 -12.11 -37.17
CA HIS A 18 1.55 -12.69 -36.15
C HIS A 18 2.02 -12.20 -34.78
N ASP A 19 1.16 -11.51 -34.06
CA ASP A 19 1.34 -11.18 -32.66
C ASP A 19 0.60 -12.18 -31.79
N ILE A 20 1.25 -12.70 -30.75
CA ILE A 20 0.68 -13.74 -29.89
C ILE A 20 -0.63 -13.29 -29.22
N ILE A 21 -0.80 -11.98 -28.97
CA ILE A 21 -1.97 -11.39 -28.31
C ILE A 21 -2.95 -10.78 -29.32
N ARG A 22 -2.44 -10.11 -30.37
CA ARG A 22 -3.25 -9.37 -31.36
C ARG A 22 -3.65 -10.19 -32.58
N GLY A 23 -3.07 -11.37 -32.78
CA GLY A 23 -3.23 -12.15 -34.00
C GLY A 23 -2.49 -11.51 -35.18
N ASP A 24 -3.01 -11.70 -36.38
CA ASP A 24 -2.37 -11.18 -37.60
C ASP A 24 -2.56 -9.67 -37.73
N VAL A 25 -1.44 -8.94 -37.74
CA VAL A 25 -1.42 -7.48 -37.90
C VAL A 25 -0.72 -7.14 -39.21
N THR A 26 -1.38 -6.32 -40.03
CA THR A 26 -0.90 -5.92 -41.36
C THR A 26 -0.75 -4.42 -41.46
N PHE A 27 0.41 -3.96 -41.93
CA PHE A 27 0.69 -2.57 -42.25
C PHE A 27 1.01 -2.43 -43.75
N GLU A 28 0.44 -1.40 -44.39
CA GLU A 28 0.84 -1.00 -45.75
C GLU A 28 2.23 -0.36 -45.69
N ASN A 29 3.17 -0.83 -46.50
CA ASN A 29 4.55 -0.33 -46.50
C ASN A 29 4.62 1.15 -46.89
N SER A 30 3.64 1.63 -47.67
CA SER A 30 3.51 3.05 -48.03
C SER A 30 3.27 3.98 -46.84
N THR A 31 2.90 3.45 -45.66
CA THR A 31 2.73 4.23 -44.43
C THR A 31 4.01 4.26 -43.57
N VAL A 32 5.08 3.60 -44.02
CA VAL A 32 6.35 3.50 -43.29
C VAL A 32 7.44 4.27 -44.05
N ASP A 33 7.74 5.49 -43.60
CA ASP A 33 8.80 6.33 -44.18
C ASP A 33 10.21 5.77 -43.96
N ASP A 34 11.15 6.19 -44.81
CA ASP A 34 12.60 6.03 -44.59
C ASP A 34 13.00 6.68 -43.25
N PHE A 35 13.30 5.84 -42.25
CA PHE A 35 13.58 6.29 -40.88
C PHE A 35 15.07 6.29 -40.56
N VAL A 36 15.48 7.17 -39.64
CA VAL A 36 16.89 7.29 -39.21
C VAL A 36 17.29 6.06 -38.38
N ILE A 37 18.44 5.46 -38.72
CA ILE A 37 19.04 4.35 -37.98
C ILE A 37 20.37 4.71 -37.31
N ILE A 38 21.12 5.68 -37.87
CA ILE A 38 22.30 6.29 -37.23
C ILE A 38 22.11 7.81 -37.23
N LYS A 39 22.20 8.40 -36.04
CA LYS A 39 22.12 9.85 -35.84
C LYS A 39 23.42 10.54 -36.27
N SER A 40 23.38 11.87 -36.35
CA SER A 40 24.54 12.67 -36.78
C SER A 40 25.70 12.73 -35.78
N ASP A 41 25.48 12.27 -34.55
CA ASP A 41 26.48 12.08 -33.51
C ASP A 41 27.14 10.68 -33.57
N GLY A 42 26.78 9.85 -34.56
CA GLY A 42 27.30 8.50 -34.74
C GLY A 42 26.58 7.42 -33.91
N PHE A 43 25.68 7.80 -33.00
CA PHE A 43 24.95 6.83 -32.19
C PHE A 43 23.76 6.22 -32.95
N PRO A 44 23.46 4.92 -32.74
CA PRO A 44 22.29 4.28 -33.31
C PRO A 44 20.99 4.86 -32.72
N THR A 45 19.90 4.74 -33.46
CA THR A 45 18.56 4.94 -32.92
C THR A 45 18.09 3.69 -32.19
N TYR A 46 17.04 3.83 -31.37
CA TYR A 46 16.38 2.70 -30.68
C TYR A 46 16.05 1.55 -31.65
N HIS A 47 15.56 1.87 -32.85
CA HIS A 47 15.15 0.86 -33.82
C HIS A 47 16.32 -0.04 -34.26
N LEU A 48 17.50 0.55 -34.53
CA LEU A 48 18.68 -0.22 -34.93
C LEU A 48 19.29 -0.97 -33.74
N ALA A 49 19.49 -0.26 -32.61
CA ALA A 49 20.11 -0.84 -31.43
C ALA A 49 19.32 -2.05 -30.90
N SER A 50 18.01 -1.90 -30.72
CA SER A 50 17.15 -2.97 -30.19
C SER A 50 17.21 -4.24 -31.02
N ILE A 51 17.25 -4.15 -32.34
CA ILE A 51 17.23 -5.34 -33.22
C ILE A 51 18.57 -6.06 -33.22
N VAL A 52 19.66 -5.29 -33.26
CA VAL A 52 21.00 -5.85 -33.19
C VAL A 52 21.18 -6.54 -31.84
N ASP A 53 20.79 -5.88 -30.74
CA ASP A 53 20.87 -6.46 -29.40
C ASP A 53 19.95 -7.68 -29.24
N ASP A 54 18.70 -7.63 -29.70
CA ASP A 54 17.77 -8.77 -29.64
C ASP A 54 18.35 -10.00 -30.38
N TYR A 55 18.96 -9.79 -31.54
CA TYR A 55 19.59 -10.87 -32.31
C TYR A 55 20.85 -11.41 -31.62
N GLU A 56 21.78 -10.54 -31.23
CA GLU A 56 23.04 -10.94 -30.59
C GLU A 56 22.82 -11.61 -29.23
N MET A 57 21.77 -11.22 -28.50
CA MET A 57 21.37 -11.81 -27.22
C MET A 57 20.46 -13.03 -27.36
N GLY A 58 20.08 -13.43 -28.59
CA GLY A 58 19.25 -14.60 -28.84
C GLY A 58 17.83 -14.48 -28.25
N ILE A 59 17.25 -13.28 -28.26
CA ILE A 59 15.90 -13.05 -27.76
C ILE A 59 14.90 -13.82 -28.62
N THR A 60 14.07 -14.65 -27.97
CA THR A 60 13.07 -15.49 -28.66
C THR A 60 11.69 -14.86 -28.68
N HIS A 61 11.34 -14.08 -27.65
CA HIS A 61 10.04 -13.42 -27.50
C HIS A 61 10.24 -11.98 -27.04
N VAL A 62 9.61 -11.04 -27.74
CA VAL A 62 9.60 -9.62 -27.37
C VAL A 62 8.20 -9.26 -26.86
N LEU A 63 8.09 -9.11 -25.55
CA LEU A 63 6.89 -8.61 -24.87
C LEU A 63 7.06 -7.12 -24.61
N ARG A 64 6.19 -6.28 -25.16
CA ARG A 64 6.27 -4.82 -24.98
C ARG A 64 4.91 -4.16 -25.04
N ALA A 65 4.82 -2.92 -24.56
CA ALA A 65 3.56 -2.17 -24.60
C ALA A 65 3.04 -2.00 -26.03
N GLU A 66 1.72 -2.03 -26.21
CA GLU A 66 1.01 -1.82 -27.48
C GLU A 66 1.43 -0.56 -28.23
N GLU A 67 1.92 0.47 -27.53
CA GLU A 67 2.41 1.70 -28.15
C GLU A 67 3.54 1.44 -29.18
N TRP A 68 4.26 0.33 -29.02
CA TRP A 68 5.33 -0.09 -29.93
C TRP A 68 4.84 -0.94 -31.11
N LEU A 69 3.55 -1.27 -31.18
CA LEU A 69 2.97 -2.09 -32.25
C LEU A 69 3.26 -1.49 -33.64
N SER A 70 3.08 -0.17 -33.77
CA SER A 70 3.34 0.60 -35.00
C SER A 70 4.82 0.63 -35.41
N SER A 71 5.74 0.28 -34.51
CA SER A 71 7.18 0.19 -34.80
C SER A 71 7.59 -1.20 -35.32
N THR A 72 6.77 -2.23 -35.10
CA THR A 72 7.06 -3.60 -35.53
C THR A 72 7.32 -3.75 -37.04
N PRO A 73 6.57 -3.12 -37.98
CA PRO A 73 6.91 -3.22 -39.39
C PRO A 73 8.31 -2.69 -39.72
N ARG A 74 8.76 -1.61 -39.05
CA ARG A 74 10.14 -1.11 -39.19
C ARG A 74 11.15 -2.16 -38.76
N HIS A 75 10.86 -2.83 -37.64
CA HIS A 75 11.73 -3.87 -37.08
C HIS A 75 11.84 -5.07 -38.02
N LEU A 76 10.72 -5.58 -38.52
CA LEU A 76 10.70 -6.73 -39.44
C LEU A 76 11.44 -6.45 -40.75
N LEU A 77 11.31 -5.24 -41.29
CA LEU A 77 12.07 -4.84 -42.48
C LEU A 77 13.58 -4.85 -42.23
N MET A 78 14.04 -4.41 -41.06
CA MET A 78 15.46 -4.47 -40.68
C MET A 78 15.93 -5.90 -40.44
N TYR A 79 15.19 -6.73 -39.69
CA TYR A 79 15.49 -8.16 -39.54
C TYR A 79 15.67 -8.83 -40.91
N LYS A 80 14.74 -8.58 -41.84
CA LYS A 80 14.82 -9.08 -43.21
C LYS A 80 16.06 -8.58 -43.96
N ALA A 81 16.39 -7.29 -43.85
CA ALA A 81 17.56 -6.72 -44.52
C ALA A 81 18.90 -7.27 -43.99
N MET A 82 18.95 -7.63 -42.70
CA MET A 82 20.12 -8.22 -42.06
C MET A 82 20.20 -9.75 -42.22
N GLY A 83 19.15 -10.39 -42.75
CA GLY A 83 19.07 -11.85 -42.82
C GLY A 83 18.84 -12.51 -41.45
N TYR A 84 18.37 -11.75 -40.47
CA TYR A 84 18.11 -12.22 -39.11
C TYR A 84 16.69 -12.80 -39.01
N LYS A 85 16.55 -13.89 -38.25
CA LYS A 85 15.22 -14.41 -37.88
C LYS A 85 14.63 -13.51 -36.78
N PRO A 86 13.44 -12.91 -36.97
CA PRO A 86 12.82 -12.12 -35.93
C PRO A 86 12.33 -12.99 -34.75
N PRO A 87 12.29 -12.44 -33.53
CA PRO A 87 11.61 -13.08 -32.39
C PRO A 87 10.08 -13.11 -32.60
N GLU A 88 9.40 -13.86 -31.77
CA GLU A 88 7.94 -13.76 -31.65
C GLU A 88 7.56 -12.47 -30.90
N PHE A 89 6.49 -11.81 -31.33
CA PHE A 89 6.04 -10.54 -30.73
C PHE A 89 4.74 -10.74 -29.93
N ALA A 90 4.66 -10.07 -28.78
CA ALA A 90 3.46 -9.98 -27.97
C ALA A 90 3.28 -8.56 -27.45
N HIS A 91 2.30 -7.83 -27.99
CA HIS A 91 2.03 -6.46 -27.61
C HIS A 91 1.00 -6.36 -26.48
N LEU A 92 1.51 -6.10 -25.28
CA LEU A 92 0.76 -6.02 -24.03
C LEU A 92 -0.25 -4.86 -24.04
N PRO A 93 -1.45 -5.04 -23.46
CA PRO A 93 -2.48 -4.01 -23.44
C PRO A 93 -2.01 -2.77 -22.68
N MET A 94 -2.55 -1.61 -23.08
CA MET A 94 -2.28 -0.35 -22.39
C MET A 94 -2.90 -0.33 -20.98
N LEU A 95 -2.15 0.21 -20.02
CA LEU A 95 -2.72 0.54 -18.71
C LEU A 95 -3.53 1.84 -18.79
N LEU A 96 -4.74 1.79 -18.26
CA LEU A 96 -5.69 2.88 -18.27
C LEU A 96 -5.93 3.41 -16.85
N GLY A 97 -6.23 4.70 -16.74
CA GLY A 97 -6.81 5.28 -15.55
C GLY A 97 -8.27 4.83 -15.36
N THR A 98 -8.88 5.20 -14.23
CA THR A 98 -10.30 4.94 -13.95
C THR A 98 -11.24 5.66 -14.92
N ASP A 99 -10.77 6.74 -15.55
CA ASP A 99 -11.43 7.48 -16.63
C ASP A 99 -11.29 6.82 -18.02
N ARG A 100 -10.62 5.65 -18.09
CA ARG A 100 -10.27 4.91 -19.31
C ARG A 100 -9.30 5.63 -20.25
N SER A 101 -8.71 6.74 -19.82
CA SER A 101 -7.61 7.38 -20.55
C SER A 101 -6.28 6.68 -20.23
N LYS A 102 -5.22 6.96 -21.00
CA LYS A 102 -3.89 6.39 -20.75
C LYS A 102 -3.41 6.76 -19.35
N LEU A 103 -2.97 5.76 -18.59
CA LEU A 103 -2.43 5.97 -17.25
C LEU A 103 -1.26 6.98 -17.30
N SER A 104 -1.28 7.93 -16.38
CA SER A 104 -0.34 9.04 -16.31
C SER A 104 -0.29 9.61 -14.90
N LYS A 105 0.68 10.50 -14.61
CA LYS A 105 0.83 11.15 -13.31
C LYS A 105 -0.41 11.93 -12.83
N ARG A 106 -1.35 12.26 -13.74
CA ARG A 106 -2.61 12.92 -13.38
C ARG A 106 -3.55 12.01 -12.57
N HIS A 107 -3.36 10.70 -12.66
CA HIS A 107 -4.18 9.70 -11.99
C HIS A 107 -3.63 9.26 -10.61
N GLY A 108 -2.54 9.88 -10.16
CA GLY A 108 -1.82 9.49 -8.95
C GLY A 108 -0.40 9.05 -9.24
N SER A 109 0.18 8.25 -8.32
CA SER A 109 1.51 7.70 -8.55
C SER A 109 1.50 6.70 -9.69
N VAL A 110 2.54 6.79 -10.53
CA VAL A 110 2.84 5.81 -11.60
C VAL A 110 4.20 5.14 -11.37
N SER A 111 4.87 5.47 -10.26
CA SER A 111 6.20 5.00 -9.91
C SER A 111 6.08 3.92 -8.85
N ILE A 112 6.66 2.74 -9.12
CA ILE A 112 6.70 1.63 -8.16
C ILE A 112 7.39 2.06 -6.86
N MET A 113 8.34 3.00 -6.93
CA MET A 113 9.04 3.50 -5.75
C MET A 113 8.11 4.27 -4.82
N ASP A 114 7.16 5.04 -5.34
CA ASP A 114 6.23 5.80 -4.49
C ASP A 114 5.24 4.84 -3.81
N TYR A 115 4.83 3.75 -4.48
CA TYR A 115 4.05 2.68 -3.85
C TYR A 115 4.85 1.97 -2.75
N LYS A 116 6.15 1.75 -2.95
CA LYS A 116 7.01 1.23 -1.88
C LYS A 116 7.06 2.18 -0.68
N GLU A 117 7.22 3.47 -0.91
CA GLU A 117 7.26 4.49 0.16
C GLU A 117 5.93 4.66 0.89
N GLN A 118 4.81 4.41 0.20
CA GLN A 118 3.47 4.32 0.78
C GLN A 118 3.24 3.01 1.54
N GLY A 119 4.16 2.03 1.50
CA GLY A 119 4.00 0.80 2.28
C GLY A 119 3.16 -0.29 1.62
N TYR A 120 3.13 -0.34 0.29
CA TYR A 120 2.61 -1.51 -0.41
C TYR A 120 3.64 -2.65 -0.40
N LEU A 121 3.15 -3.87 -0.20
CA LEU A 121 3.95 -5.08 -0.22
C LEU A 121 4.33 -5.43 -1.67
N PRO A 122 5.58 -5.85 -1.93
CA PRO A 122 6.00 -6.27 -3.26
C PRO A 122 5.19 -7.47 -3.77
N GLU A 123 4.75 -8.36 -2.87
CA GLU A 123 3.93 -9.52 -3.20
C GLU A 123 2.54 -9.10 -3.72
N ALA A 124 1.89 -8.15 -3.04
CA ALA A 124 0.61 -7.58 -3.46
C ALA A 124 0.74 -6.82 -4.79
N MET A 125 1.80 -6.01 -4.94
CA MET A 125 2.05 -5.27 -6.17
C MET A 125 2.28 -6.22 -7.36
N MET A 126 3.06 -7.29 -7.18
CA MET A 126 3.30 -8.28 -8.23
C MET A 126 2.00 -8.98 -8.65
N ASN A 127 1.18 -9.41 -7.68
CA ASN A 127 -0.11 -10.00 -7.97
C ASN A 127 -1.03 -9.01 -8.69
N PHE A 128 -1.14 -7.78 -8.21
CA PHE A 128 -1.98 -6.76 -8.83
C PHE A 128 -1.58 -6.48 -10.27
N LEU A 129 -0.29 -6.22 -10.53
CA LEU A 129 0.21 -5.96 -11.88
C LEU A 129 0.01 -7.15 -12.81
N SER A 130 0.14 -8.38 -12.32
CA SER A 130 -0.14 -9.58 -13.12
C SER A 130 -1.60 -9.65 -13.57
N LEU A 131 -2.55 -9.13 -12.79
CA LEU A 131 -3.96 -9.10 -13.17
C LEU A 131 -4.29 -8.00 -14.19
N LEU A 132 -3.36 -7.08 -14.43
CA LEU A 132 -3.51 -6.01 -15.41
C LEU A 132 -3.23 -6.54 -16.82
N GLY A 133 -4.22 -7.26 -17.34
CA GLY A 133 -4.18 -7.82 -18.69
C GLY A 133 -4.02 -9.33 -18.73
N TRP A 134 -3.80 -10.00 -17.60
CA TRP A 134 -3.78 -11.47 -17.53
C TRP A 134 -4.74 -11.96 -16.44
N SER A 135 -5.26 -13.17 -16.62
CA SER A 135 -6.10 -13.82 -15.61
C SER A 135 -5.83 -15.32 -15.58
N LEU A 136 -5.91 -15.91 -14.38
CA LEU A 136 -5.76 -17.36 -14.23
C LEU A 136 -6.97 -18.10 -14.84
N ASP A 137 -8.16 -17.71 -14.41
CA ASP A 137 -9.46 -18.34 -14.70
C ASP A 137 -10.63 -17.33 -14.75
N GLY A 138 -10.31 -16.03 -14.73
CA GLY A 138 -11.29 -14.93 -14.69
C GLY A 138 -11.95 -14.68 -13.32
N LYS A 139 -11.59 -15.40 -12.26
CA LYS A 139 -12.17 -15.25 -10.91
C LYS A 139 -11.13 -15.12 -9.81
N THR A 140 -10.00 -15.79 -9.95
CA THR A 140 -8.93 -15.81 -8.96
C THR A 140 -8.15 -14.49 -8.99
N GLU A 141 -8.21 -13.75 -7.89
CA GLU A 141 -7.52 -12.46 -7.75
C GLU A 141 -6.31 -12.51 -6.82
N LEU A 142 -6.28 -13.43 -5.86
CA LEU A 142 -5.21 -13.55 -4.88
C LEU A 142 -4.35 -14.76 -5.20
N MET A 143 -3.07 -14.54 -5.53
CA MET A 143 -2.11 -15.56 -5.93
C MET A 143 -0.71 -15.17 -5.49
N THR A 144 0.02 -16.13 -4.92
CA THR A 144 1.45 -15.96 -4.66
C THR A 144 2.23 -15.77 -5.96
N VAL A 145 3.40 -15.12 -5.87
CA VAL A 145 4.31 -14.97 -7.02
C VAL A 145 4.67 -16.32 -7.64
N LYS A 146 4.80 -17.38 -6.82
CA LYS A 146 5.08 -18.74 -7.29
C LYS A 146 3.93 -19.30 -8.13
N GLU A 147 2.69 -19.07 -7.72
CA GLU A 147 1.50 -19.49 -8.48
C GLU A 147 1.37 -18.73 -9.79
N ILE A 148 1.66 -17.42 -9.79
CA ILE A 148 1.68 -16.62 -11.02
C ILE A 148 2.71 -17.19 -12.00
N ILE A 149 3.96 -17.38 -11.56
CA ILE A 149 5.03 -17.93 -12.40
C ILE A 149 4.65 -19.31 -12.96
N LYS A 150 4.10 -20.19 -12.12
CA LYS A 150 3.71 -21.55 -12.52
C LYS A 150 2.60 -21.57 -13.58
N ASN A 151 1.68 -20.61 -13.54
CA ASN A 151 0.48 -20.62 -14.37
C ASN A 151 0.50 -19.59 -15.50
N PHE A 152 1.49 -18.71 -15.55
CA PHE A 152 1.55 -17.66 -16.56
C PHE A 152 1.70 -18.26 -17.97
N THR A 153 0.87 -17.78 -18.88
CA THR A 153 0.92 -18.13 -20.30
C THR A 153 0.50 -16.91 -21.11
N LEU A 154 1.21 -16.64 -22.22
CA LEU A 154 0.88 -15.52 -23.10
C LEU A 154 -0.54 -15.61 -23.69
N GLY A 155 -1.04 -16.82 -23.97
CA GLY A 155 -2.40 -17.01 -24.51
C GLY A 155 -3.54 -16.61 -23.56
N ARG A 156 -3.25 -16.30 -22.29
CA ARG A 156 -4.23 -15.77 -21.31
C ARG A 156 -4.12 -14.25 -21.12
N VAL A 157 -3.22 -13.59 -21.85
CA VAL A 157 -3.12 -12.14 -21.86
C VAL A 157 -4.19 -11.59 -22.80
N ASN A 158 -5.04 -10.70 -22.28
CA ASN A 158 -6.08 -10.05 -23.06
C ASN A 158 -5.52 -8.83 -23.83
N SER A 159 -6.17 -8.50 -24.94
CA SER A 159 -5.80 -7.34 -25.77
C SER A 159 -6.46 -6.03 -25.33
N THR A 160 -7.39 -6.09 -24.38
CA THR A 160 -8.15 -4.93 -23.91
C THR A 160 -7.37 -4.17 -22.84
N GLY A 161 -7.41 -2.83 -22.89
CA GLY A 161 -6.74 -1.99 -21.90
C GLY A 161 -7.16 -2.32 -20.46
N ALA A 162 -6.19 -2.40 -19.56
CA ALA A 162 -6.42 -2.77 -18.16
C ALA A 162 -6.52 -1.53 -17.27
N ILE A 163 -7.62 -1.43 -16.50
CA ILE A 163 -7.84 -0.29 -15.59
C ILE A 163 -6.99 -0.46 -14.33
N PHE A 164 -6.12 0.51 -14.06
CA PHE A 164 -5.36 0.59 -12.82
C PHE A 164 -6.25 1.13 -11.70
N ASN A 165 -6.86 0.22 -10.92
CA ASN A 165 -7.72 0.59 -9.79
C ASN A 165 -6.95 0.53 -8.46
N VAL A 166 -6.68 1.70 -7.87
CA VAL A 166 -5.97 1.83 -6.59
C VAL A 166 -6.76 1.26 -5.41
N GLU A 167 -8.09 1.39 -5.39
CA GLU A 167 -8.91 0.82 -4.30
C GLU A 167 -8.82 -0.70 -4.26
N LYS A 168 -8.76 -1.34 -5.43
CA LYS A 168 -8.52 -2.79 -5.55
C LYS A 168 -7.12 -3.15 -5.06
N LEU A 169 -6.10 -2.35 -5.39
CA LEU A 169 -4.74 -2.55 -4.89
C LEU A 169 -4.68 -2.39 -3.36
N ASP A 170 -5.38 -1.41 -2.79
CA ASP A 170 -5.46 -1.18 -1.34
C ASP A 170 -6.12 -2.36 -0.62
N TRP A 171 -7.24 -2.86 -1.16
CA TRP A 171 -7.89 -4.06 -0.65
C TRP A 171 -6.94 -5.26 -0.68
N MET A 172 -6.32 -5.51 -1.84
CA MET A 172 -5.40 -6.63 -2.04
C MET A 172 -4.23 -6.52 -1.07
N ASN A 173 -3.60 -5.36 -0.98
CA ASN A 173 -2.46 -5.13 -0.09
C ASN A 173 -2.83 -5.39 1.38
N GLY A 174 -4.03 -4.97 1.82
CA GLY A 174 -4.53 -5.32 3.15
C GLY A 174 -4.70 -6.83 3.37
N VAL A 175 -5.13 -7.59 2.35
CA VAL A 175 -5.19 -9.07 2.44
C VAL A 175 -3.79 -9.65 2.63
N TYR A 176 -2.81 -9.19 1.85
CA TYR A 176 -1.42 -9.64 1.97
C TYR A 176 -0.81 -9.26 3.32
N ILE A 177 -1.10 -8.06 3.85
CA ILE A 177 -0.64 -7.64 5.18
C ILE A 177 -1.19 -8.55 6.27
N ARG A 178 -2.48 -8.92 6.21
CA ARG A 178 -3.10 -9.84 7.18
C ARG A 178 -2.52 -11.25 7.13
N ASP A 179 -2.10 -11.71 5.96
CA ASP A 179 -1.49 -13.04 5.78
C ASP A 179 -0.04 -13.11 6.31
N LEU A 180 0.60 -11.96 6.56
CA LEU A 180 1.93 -11.93 7.17
C LEU A 180 1.90 -12.53 8.58
N LYS A 181 2.95 -13.29 8.90
CA LYS A 181 3.24 -13.62 10.30
C LYS A 181 3.54 -12.34 11.08
N VAL A 182 3.14 -12.29 12.34
CA VAL A 182 3.36 -11.14 13.24
C VAL A 182 4.83 -10.70 13.22
N ASP A 183 5.78 -11.64 13.30
CA ASP A 183 7.21 -11.32 13.25
C ASP A 183 7.64 -10.60 11.94
N ASP A 184 7.11 -11.03 10.79
CA ASP A 184 7.43 -10.40 9.50
C ASP A 184 6.75 -9.03 9.38
N PHE A 185 5.48 -8.94 9.77
CA PHE A 185 4.77 -7.66 9.80
C PHE A 185 5.48 -6.64 10.70
N SER A 186 5.85 -7.03 11.93
CA SER A 186 6.60 -6.18 12.87
C SER A 186 7.93 -5.69 12.29
N GLN A 187 8.68 -6.56 11.60
CA GLN A 187 9.94 -6.18 10.97
C GLN A 187 9.73 -5.19 9.81
N ARG A 188 8.64 -5.37 9.03
CA ARG A 188 8.33 -4.53 7.87
C ARG A 188 7.77 -3.17 8.25
N VAL A 189 7.10 -3.03 9.39
CA VAL A 189 6.55 -1.73 9.83
C VAL A 189 7.59 -0.83 10.51
N ILE A 190 8.68 -1.38 11.07
CA ILE A 190 9.71 -0.60 11.77
C ILE A 190 10.21 0.61 10.95
N PRO A 191 10.62 0.47 9.68
CA PRO A 191 11.09 1.61 8.89
C PRO A 191 10.05 2.73 8.75
N PHE A 192 8.75 2.38 8.71
CA PHE A 192 7.66 3.34 8.62
C PHE A 192 7.41 4.02 9.96
N LEU A 193 7.42 3.27 11.07
CA LEU A 193 7.34 3.83 12.42
C LEU A 193 8.50 4.79 12.70
N GLU A 194 9.73 4.39 12.37
CA GLU A 194 10.93 5.22 12.56
C GLU A 194 10.83 6.55 11.81
N ARG A 195 10.29 6.50 10.57
CA ARG A 195 10.11 7.67 9.69
C ARG A 195 8.95 8.57 10.11
N ASP A 196 7.80 7.99 10.45
CA ASP A 196 6.51 8.70 10.52
C ASP A 196 6.06 9.02 11.96
N LEU A 197 6.64 8.40 12.99
CA LEU A 197 6.35 8.76 14.37
C LEU A 197 6.92 10.15 14.73
N PRO A 198 6.34 10.84 15.72
CA PRO A 198 6.85 12.12 16.23
C PRO A 198 8.37 12.11 16.55
N SER A 199 9.01 13.26 16.41
CA SER A 199 10.47 13.39 16.56
C SER A 199 10.97 13.22 18.00
N ASP A 200 10.09 13.40 18.99
CA ASP A 200 10.37 13.21 20.42
C ASP A 200 10.30 11.73 20.86
N VAL A 201 9.80 10.82 20.00
CA VAL A 201 9.85 9.39 20.24
C VAL A 201 11.30 8.90 20.25
N LYS A 202 11.67 8.15 21.30
CA LYS A 202 12.99 7.54 21.46
C LYS A 202 13.23 6.46 20.39
N ARG A 203 14.39 6.54 19.73
CA ARG A 203 14.84 5.62 18.66
C ARG A 203 16.20 5.00 19.00
N PRO A 204 16.54 3.81 18.47
CA PRO A 204 15.70 2.96 17.63
C PRO A 204 14.55 2.32 18.42
N LEU A 205 13.47 1.98 17.73
CA LEU A 205 12.30 1.32 18.29
C LEU A 205 12.64 -0.14 18.65
N SER A 206 12.10 -0.62 19.76
CA SER A 206 12.23 -2.01 20.17
C SER A 206 11.34 -2.89 19.30
N LEU A 207 11.93 -3.83 18.55
CA LEU A 207 11.18 -4.83 17.78
C LEU A 207 10.23 -5.64 18.68
N GLU A 208 10.67 -6.01 19.88
CA GLU A 208 9.84 -6.78 20.82
C GLU A 208 8.62 -5.99 21.30
N TYR A 209 8.75 -4.67 21.47
CA TYR A 209 7.60 -3.82 21.78
C TYR A 209 6.67 -3.67 20.57
N VAL A 210 7.22 -3.49 19.36
CA VAL A 210 6.43 -3.46 18.11
C VAL A 210 5.67 -4.78 17.89
N LYS A 211 6.24 -5.93 18.25
CA LYS A 211 5.56 -7.24 18.19
C LYS A 211 4.36 -7.35 19.12
N GLN A 212 4.37 -6.66 20.26
CA GLN A 212 3.19 -6.62 21.15
C GLN A 212 2.06 -5.77 20.56
N ILE A 213 2.41 -4.70 19.84
CA ILE A 213 1.45 -3.78 19.22
C ILE A 213 0.86 -4.37 17.94
N ALA A 214 1.69 -5.04 17.13
CA ALA A 214 1.35 -5.53 15.80
C ALA A 214 0.00 -6.28 15.70
N PRO A 215 -0.29 -7.29 16.55
CA PRO A 215 -1.55 -8.04 16.50
C PRO A 215 -2.80 -7.16 16.71
N LEU A 216 -2.64 -6.02 17.38
CA LEU A 216 -3.76 -5.14 17.72
C LEU A 216 -4.24 -4.32 16.51
N VAL A 217 -3.39 -4.15 15.51
CA VAL A 217 -3.60 -3.22 14.39
C VAL A 217 -3.44 -3.86 13.02
N GLN A 218 -2.76 -5.00 12.88
CA GLN A 218 -2.47 -5.63 11.59
C GLN A 218 -3.73 -5.82 10.71
N GLU A 219 -4.84 -6.25 11.32
CA GLU A 219 -6.13 -6.43 10.65
C GLU A 219 -6.72 -5.13 10.04
N ARG A 220 -6.33 -3.98 10.58
CA ARG A 220 -6.86 -2.66 10.20
C ARG A 220 -5.99 -1.94 9.18
N VAL A 221 -4.75 -2.39 8.98
CA VAL A 221 -3.76 -1.77 8.11
C VAL A 221 -3.98 -2.23 6.67
N LYS A 222 -4.12 -1.28 5.75
CA LYS A 222 -4.08 -1.53 4.31
C LYS A 222 -2.72 -1.22 3.72
N LYS A 223 -1.93 -0.33 4.34
CA LYS A 223 -0.60 0.08 3.90
C LYS A 223 0.34 0.22 5.08
N LEU A 224 1.57 -0.24 4.97
CA LEU A 224 2.50 -0.26 6.11
C LEU A 224 2.77 1.12 6.73
N ASN A 225 2.61 2.21 5.97
CA ASN A 225 2.78 3.58 6.51
C ASN A 225 1.63 4.04 7.42
N GLU A 226 0.44 3.44 7.34
CA GLU A 226 -0.71 3.74 8.20
C GLU A 226 -0.45 3.35 9.66
N ILE A 227 0.57 2.52 9.91
CA ILE A 227 0.90 2.01 11.23
C ILE A 227 1.20 3.12 12.24
N ALA A 228 1.91 4.17 11.82
CA ALA A 228 2.34 5.24 12.72
C ALA A 228 1.13 6.02 13.21
N GLU A 229 0.23 6.41 12.30
CA GLU A 229 -1.03 7.05 12.66
C GLU A 229 -1.87 6.15 13.56
N LEU A 230 -1.90 4.83 13.36
CA LEU A 230 -2.72 3.94 14.20
C LEU A 230 -2.13 3.65 15.59
N THR A 231 -0.84 3.92 15.80
CA THR A 231 -0.11 3.42 16.98
C THR A 231 0.76 4.45 17.69
N ASP A 232 0.81 5.70 17.24
CA ASP A 232 1.61 6.78 17.83
C ASP A 232 1.51 6.87 19.37
N PHE A 233 0.32 6.71 19.93
CA PHE A 233 0.04 6.76 21.35
C PHE A 233 0.69 5.62 22.14
N PHE A 234 1.20 4.56 21.50
CA PHE A 234 2.04 3.57 22.17
C PHE A 234 3.48 4.05 22.39
N PHE A 235 3.90 5.09 21.68
CA PHE A 235 5.29 5.57 21.66
C PHE A 235 5.47 6.96 22.29
N THR A 236 4.41 7.78 22.33
CA THR A 236 4.46 9.12 22.92
C THR A 236 4.26 9.10 24.44
N GLU A 237 4.90 10.03 25.16
CA GLU A 237 4.76 10.12 26.62
C GLU A 237 3.59 11.02 27.06
N ASN A 238 3.31 12.06 26.29
CA ASN A 238 2.26 13.02 26.56
C ASN A 238 1.20 12.92 25.47
N LEU A 239 -0.06 12.96 25.87
CA LEU A 239 -1.19 12.98 24.95
C LEU A 239 -1.82 14.36 24.93
N GLU A 240 -2.22 14.82 23.75
CA GLU A 240 -3.13 15.95 23.62
C GLU A 240 -4.57 15.43 23.70
N TYR A 241 -5.36 15.98 24.64
CA TYR A 241 -6.74 15.60 24.83
C TYR A 241 -7.66 16.71 24.32
N ASP A 242 -8.60 16.36 23.44
CA ASP A 242 -9.83 17.14 23.35
C ASP A 242 -10.69 16.81 24.60
N PRO A 243 -10.99 17.77 25.48
CA PRO A 243 -11.82 17.51 26.67
C PRO A 243 -13.18 16.88 26.33
N ASN A 244 -13.69 17.10 25.11
CA ASN A 244 -14.98 16.55 24.68
C ASN A 244 -14.94 15.04 24.45
N ILE A 245 -13.79 14.47 24.04
CA ILE A 245 -13.68 13.03 23.78
C ILE A 245 -13.61 12.20 25.08
N LEU A 246 -13.31 12.84 26.22
CA LEU A 246 -13.28 12.19 27.53
C LEU A 246 -14.69 11.91 28.07
N VAL A 247 -15.64 12.79 27.73
CA VAL A 247 -17.03 12.72 28.23
C VAL A 247 -17.88 11.91 27.27
N ALA A 248 -18.17 10.65 27.65
CA ALA A 248 -19.02 9.79 26.85
C ALA A 248 -20.43 10.37 26.65
N LYS A 249 -21.08 10.00 25.53
CA LYS A 249 -22.46 10.42 25.25
C LYS A 249 -23.39 10.03 26.42
N LYS A 250 -24.25 10.98 26.83
CA LYS A 250 -25.20 10.83 27.94
C LYS A 250 -24.51 10.60 29.30
N THR A 251 -23.32 11.15 29.48
CA THR A 251 -22.57 11.17 30.73
C THR A 251 -22.22 12.63 31.07
N SER A 252 -22.04 12.97 32.35
CA SER A 252 -21.57 14.29 32.77
C SER A 252 -20.07 14.31 33.05
N ARG A 253 -19.49 15.50 33.21
CA ARG A 253 -18.10 15.67 33.62
C ARG A 253 -17.87 15.09 35.02
N GLU A 254 -18.81 15.29 35.94
CA GLU A 254 -18.76 14.74 37.30
C GLU A 254 -18.74 13.21 37.27
N THR A 255 -19.65 12.57 36.53
CA THR A 255 -19.65 11.10 36.39
C THR A 255 -18.36 10.62 35.71
N THR A 256 -17.84 11.35 34.74
CA THR A 256 -16.56 11.03 34.07
C THR A 256 -15.39 11.07 35.06
N GLY A 257 -15.34 12.09 35.93
CA GLY A 257 -14.35 12.18 37.01
C GLY A 257 -14.42 10.97 37.94
N ILE A 258 -15.61 10.61 38.42
CA ILE A 258 -15.83 9.44 39.28
C ILE A 258 -15.36 8.14 38.61
N MET A 259 -15.65 7.95 37.32
CA MET A 259 -15.18 6.78 36.56
C MET A 259 -13.65 6.70 36.53
N LEU A 260 -12.97 7.81 36.24
CA LEU A 260 -11.51 7.86 36.14
C LEU A 260 -10.82 7.70 37.52
N GLU A 261 -11.35 8.34 38.56
CA GLU A 261 -10.85 8.21 39.94
C GLU A 261 -11.00 6.77 40.45
N THR A 262 -12.14 6.13 40.19
CA THR A 262 -12.37 4.73 40.57
C THR A 262 -11.43 3.80 39.81
N ALA A 263 -11.25 4.04 38.51
CA ALA A 263 -10.29 3.28 37.70
C ALA A 263 -8.86 3.43 38.21
N LEU A 264 -8.42 4.62 38.62
CA LEU A 264 -7.07 4.82 39.20
C LEU A 264 -6.85 3.96 40.44
N LYS A 265 -7.86 3.89 41.32
CA LYS A 265 -7.78 3.05 42.53
C LYS A 265 -7.67 1.57 42.16
N GLU A 266 -8.58 1.07 41.34
CA GLU A 266 -8.64 -0.35 40.98
C GLU A 266 -7.40 -0.79 40.17
N LEU A 267 -6.93 0.02 39.23
CA LEU A 267 -5.70 -0.25 38.48
C LEU A 267 -4.45 -0.16 39.36
N GLY A 268 -4.43 0.75 40.35
CA GLY A 268 -3.33 0.93 41.30
C GLY A 268 -3.11 -0.31 42.18
N GLU A 269 -4.18 -1.00 42.57
CA GLU A 269 -4.15 -2.20 43.41
C GLU A 269 -3.87 -3.49 42.59
N LEU A 270 -3.97 -3.44 41.27
CA LEU A 270 -3.82 -4.60 40.40
C LEU A 270 -2.35 -5.09 40.34
N PRO A 271 -2.03 -6.34 40.73
CA PRO A 271 -0.66 -6.85 40.74
C PRO A 271 -0.14 -7.15 39.33
N ASP A 272 -0.97 -7.77 38.49
CA ASP A 272 -0.64 -8.14 37.11
C ASP A 272 -1.45 -7.28 36.12
N PHE A 273 -0.77 -6.64 35.17
CA PHE A 273 -1.41 -5.73 34.20
C PHE A 273 -1.68 -6.42 32.85
N THR A 274 -2.29 -7.61 32.91
CA THR A 274 -2.64 -8.41 31.73
C THR A 274 -4.03 -8.05 31.20
N GLU A 275 -4.33 -8.43 29.95
CA GLU A 275 -5.66 -8.27 29.35
C GLU A 275 -6.77 -8.85 30.24
N GLU A 276 -6.60 -10.10 30.68
CA GLU A 276 -7.58 -10.81 31.52
C GLU A 276 -7.78 -10.13 32.87
N ALA A 277 -6.70 -9.70 33.52
CA ALA A 277 -6.77 -9.00 34.80
C ALA A 277 -7.51 -7.66 34.68
N LEU A 278 -7.26 -6.91 33.59
CA LEU A 278 -7.94 -5.66 33.29
C LEU A 278 -9.43 -5.88 33.01
N GLU A 279 -9.78 -6.90 32.24
CA GLU A 279 -11.17 -7.22 31.94
C GLU A 279 -11.95 -7.60 33.20
N ASN A 280 -11.36 -8.45 34.05
CA ASN A 280 -11.98 -8.94 35.29
C ASN A 280 -12.26 -7.84 36.30
N ILE A 281 -11.50 -6.74 36.30
CA ILE A 281 -11.70 -5.63 37.24
C ILE A 281 -12.58 -4.52 36.65
N LEU A 282 -12.36 -4.15 35.38
CA LEU A 282 -13.03 -3.01 34.76
C LEU A 282 -14.48 -3.30 34.33
N ARG A 283 -14.82 -4.56 34.01
CA ARG A 283 -16.21 -4.92 33.68
C ARG A 283 -17.14 -4.77 34.89
N PRO A 284 -16.87 -5.39 36.06
CA PRO A 284 -17.70 -5.21 37.26
C PRO A 284 -17.76 -3.75 37.72
N MET A 285 -16.69 -2.96 37.49
CA MET A 285 -16.68 -1.54 37.83
C MET A 285 -17.81 -0.75 37.15
N ALA A 286 -18.15 -1.07 35.89
CA ALA A 286 -19.27 -0.41 35.19
C ALA A 286 -20.60 -0.62 35.94
N GLU A 287 -20.84 -1.83 36.43
CA GLU A 287 -22.06 -2.17 37.18
C GLU A 287 -22.09 -1.47 38.53
N LYS A 288 -20.98 -1.48 39.27
CA LYS A 288 -20.83 -0.82 40.58
C LYS A 288 -21.04 0.69 40.51
N LEU A 289 -20.65 1.32 39.41
CA LEU A 289 -20.83 2.75 39.16
C LEU A 289 -22.17 3.09 38.49
N GLU A 290 -23.02 2.08 38.22
CA GLU A 290 -24.31 2.23 37.52
C GLU A 290 -24.18 2.92 36.15
N VAL A 291 -23.06 2.70 35.45
CA VAL A 291 -22.79 3.24 34.10
C VAL A 291 -22.80 2.13 33.05
N LYS A 292 -23.07 2.49 31.78
CA LYS A 292 -22.97 1.49 30.70
C LYS A 292 -21.52 1.15 30.43
N THR A 293 -21.23 -0.12 30.19
CA THR A 293 -19.88 -0.62 29.83
C THR A 293 -19.24 0.18 28.70
N GLY A 294 -20.01 0.53 27.65
CA GLY A 294 -19.51 1.34 26.54
C GLY A 294 -19.13 2.78 26.92
N GLN A 295 -19.78 3.37 27.94
CA GLN A 295 -19.42 4.70 28.45
C GLN A 295 -18.10 4.63 29.19
N LEU A 296 -17.97 3.69 30.13
CA LEU A 296 -16.74 3.50 30.87
C LEU A 296 -15.54 3.18 29.95
N PHE A 297 -15.70 2.21 29.05
CA PHE A 297 -14.61 1.79 28.17
C PHE A 297 -14.27 2.85 27.14
N GLY A 298 -15.25 3.63 26.68
CA GLY A 298 -15.00 4.81 25.84
C GLY A 298 -14.15 5.84 26.60
N THR A 299 -14.54 6.19 27.83
CA THR A 299 -13.80 7.13 28.66
C THR A 299 -12.37 6.66 28.96
N LEU A 300 -12.17 5.39 29.35
CA LEU A 300 -10.83 4.84 29.60
C LEU A 300 -9.98 4.80 28.34
N ARG A 301 -10.57 4.50 27.18
CA ARG A 301 -9.86 4.56 25.89
C ARG A 301 -9.39 5.98 25.61
N SER A 302 -10.29 6.96 25.67
CA SER A 302 -9.93 8.36 25.43
C SER A 302 -8.87 8.84 26.41
N ALA A 303 -8.98 8.48 27.69
CA ALA A 303 -8.01 8.85 28.72
C ALA A 303 -6.64 8.18 28.52
N THR A 304 -6.57 6.95 28.04
CA THR A 304 -5.29 6.22 27.90
C THR A 304 -4.65 6.36 26.52
N THR A 305 -5.40 6.76 25.49
CA THR A 305 -4.92 6.83 24.10
C THR A 305 -5.07 8.20 23.46
N GLY A 306 -5.87 9.10 24.05
CA GLY A 306 -6.19 10.40 23.45
C GLY A 306 -7.15 10.31 22.27
N ARG A 307 -7.82 9.16 22.08
CA ARG A 307 -8.63 8.85 20.89
C ARG A 307 -9.97 8.23 21.24
N GLU A 308 -11.00 8.56 20.46
CA GLU A 308 -12.33 7.91 20.55
C GLU A 308 -12.29 6.45 20.06
N ALA A 309 -11.45 6.18 19.07
CA ALA A 309 -11.27 4.87 18.45
C ALA A 309 -9.81 4.43 18.55
N ALA A 310 -9.63 3.20 19.02
CA ALA A 310 -8.33 2.56 19.24
C ALA A 310 -8.50 1.04 19.02
N PRO A 311 -7.41 0.25 19.10
CA PRO A 311 -7.51 -1.20 19.20
C PRO A 311 -8.31 -1.65 20.43
N PRO A 312 -8.53 -2.97 20.61
CA PRO A 312 -9.17 -3.51 21.81
C PRO A 312 -8.57 -2.93 23.10
N LEU A 313 -9.43 -2.43 23.99
CA LEU A 313 -9.03 -1.56 25.11
C LEU A 313 -8.07 -2.25 26.07
N PHE A 314 -8.41 -3.46 26.52
CA PHE A 314 -7.65 -4.17 27.55
C PHE A 314 -6.26 -4.56 27.04
N GLN A 315 -6.17 -5.07 25.81
CA GLN A 315 -4.90 -5.35 25.15
C GLN A 315 -4.07 -4.07 24.99
N THR A 316 -4.70 -2.97 24.58
CA THR A 316 -4.04 -1.67 24.44
C THR A 316 -3.45 -1.21 25.77
N MET A 317 -4.22 -1.28 26.85
CA MET A 317 -3.76 -0.92 28.19
C MET A 317 -2.63 -1.86 28.66
N ALA A 318 -2.77 -3.17 28.46
CA ALA A 318 -1.75 -4.15 28.82
C ALA A 318 -0.40 -3.85 28.14
N VAL A 319 -0.41 -3.50 26.85
CA VAL A 319 0.80 -3.11 26.10
C VAL A 319 1.33 -1.75 26.53
N LEU A 320 0.47 -0.78 26.83
CA LEU A 320 0.91 0.53 27.36
C LEU A 320 1.60 0.41 28.72
N GLY A 321 1.18 -0.55 29.53
CA GLY A 321 1.67 -0.78 30.89
C GLY A 321 0.98 0.09 31.94
N LYS A 322 1.04 -0.39 33.19
CA LYS A 322 0.33 0.16 34.35
C LYS A 322 0.69 1.62 34.61
N GLU A 323 1.98 1.92 34.68
CA GLU A 323 2.49 3.25 35.04
C GLU A 323 2.03 4.30 34.04
N ARG A 324 2.11 3.97 32.74
CA ARG A 324 1.69 4.88 31.67
C ARG A 324 0.19 5.09 31.66
N CYS A 325 -0.61 4.03 31.85
CA CYS A 325 -2.07 4.15 31.97
C CYS A 325 -2.47 5.04 33.14
N ILE A 326 -1.89 4.82 34.33
CA ILE A 326 -2.16 5.62 35.54
C ILE A 326 -1.78 7.09 35.32
N LYS A 327 -0.59 7.36 34.76
CA LYS A 327 -0.13 8.71 34.45
C LYS A 327 -1.12 9.44 33.53
N ARG A 328 -1.52 8.80 32.43
CA ARG A 328 -2.44 9.38 31.44
C ARG A 328 -3.85 9.60 31.99
N ILE A 329 -4.35 8.69 32.82
CA ILE A 329 -5.64 8.89 33.50
C ILE A 329 -5.59 10.10 34.45
N ASN A 330 -4.49 10.28 35.20
CA ASN A 330 -4.32 11.48 36.03
C ASN A 330 -4.28 12.77 35.18
N GLU A 331 -3.58 12.76 34.05
CA GLU A 331 -3.56 13.90 33.12
C GLU A 331 -4.96 14.20 32.57
N ALA A 332 -5.73 13.17 32.22
CA ALA A 332 -7.11 13.32 31.76
C ALA A 332 -8.02 13.94 32.82
N LEU A 333 -7.87 13.59 34.11
CA LEU A 333 -8.57 14.24 35.22
C LEU A 333 -8.23 15.74 35.31
N VAL A 334 -6.94 16.10 35.22
CA VAL A 334 -6.51 17.51 35.23
C VAL A 334 -7.12 18.30 34.06
N VAL A 335 -7.21 17.70 32.88
CA VAL A 335 -7.86 18.31 31.71
C VAL A 335 -9.36 18.49 31.94
N LEU A 336 -10.03 17.49 32.51
CA LEU A 336 -11.46 17.52 32.81
C LEU A 336 -11.81 18.65 33.80
N ASP A 337 -10.98 18.84 34.83
CA ASP A 337 -11.12 19.89 35.84
C ASP A 337 -10.89 21.29 35.26
N LYS A 338 -9.81 21.50 34.49
CA LYS A 338 -9.53 22.81 33.86
C LYS A 338 -10.64 23.25 32.91
N ALA A 339 -11.32 22.32 32.26
CA ALA A 339 -12.41 22.61 31.38
C ALA A 339 -13.73 22.92 32.13
N LYS A 340 -13.86 22.55 33.41
CA LYS A 340 -14.94 22.97 34.32
C LYS A 340 -14.86 24.48 34.63
N ASP A 341 -13.65 24.99 34.86
CA ASP A 341 -13.42 26.41 35.18
C ASP A 341 -13.71 27.37 34.01
N LYS A 342 -13.61 26.89 32.76
CA LYS A 342 -13.92 27.70 31.57
C LYS A 342 -15.43 27.86 31.32
N THR A 343 -16.25 26.88 31.70
CA THR A 343 -17.71 26.92 31.47
C THR A 343 -18.48 27.72 32.53
N VAL A 344 -17.83 28.06 33.66
CA VAL A 344 -18.43 28.89 34.74
C VAL A 344 -18.11 30.38 34.56
N LYS A 345 -17.21 30.73 33.62
CA LYS A 345 -16.76 32.12 33.35
C LYS A 345 -17.35 32.75 32.08
N GLU A 346 -18.25 32.05 31.39
CA GLU A 346 -19.15 32.58 30.35
C GLU A 346 -20.58 32.53 30.87
#